data_AF-A0A938V3R6-F1
#
_entry.id   AF-A0A938V3R6-F1
#
_cell.length_a   1.000
_cell.length_b   1.000
_cell.length_c   1.000
_cell.angle_alpha   90.00
_cell.angle_beta   90.00
_cell.angle_gamma   90.00
#
_symmetry.space_group_name_H-M   'P 1'
#
loop_
_entity.id
_entity.type
_entity.pdbx_description
1 polymer ?
#
loop_
_entity_poly.entity_id
_entity_poly.type
_entity_poly.pdbx_seq_one_letter_code
_entity_poly.pdbx_strand_id
1 'polypeptide(L)'
;MMKTGWKRVLAVALVALAACSGGGGKDTTGQPDSTDARLEDQAAPDLVQDLLPDAPGPDGVPPDQAAPDAPEPDGVEPDQVTPDGPAPDAEPADDFGFNIRVPQNHSITCSNYPPGFPEDPMEQADVDWICTFDHGDQHGHIYVQSTPVDCEVKMGAIGIFECPAGYMSQDGKVEKLLNPTYNWGGGHNNDFLEFDWQGKHYKYYHSSFGFGDGETDGA
;
A
#
# COMPACT_ATOMS: atom_id res chain seq x y z
N MET A 1 55.89 -18.53 3.88
CA MET A 1 54.58 -19.08 3.46
C MET A 1 53.62 -18.96 4.65
N MET A 2 52.82 -17.90 4.72
CA MET A 2 51.79 -17.72 5.75
C MET A 2 50.43 -17.87 5.07
N LYS A 3 49.65 -18.88 5.49
CA LYS A 3 48.28 -19.11 5.04
C LYS A 3 47.33 -18.32 5.94
N THR A 4 46.80 -17.21 5.44
CA THR A 4 45.74 -16.45 6.10
C THR A 4 44.41 -17.14 5.86
N GLY A 5 43.84 -17.74 6.91
CA GLY A 5 42.53 -18.36 6.89
C GLY A 5 41.43 -17.31 7.03
N TRP A 6 40.62 -17.14 6.00
CA TRP A 6 39.46 -16.25 6.00
C TRP A 6 38.30 -16.97 6.68
N LYS A 7 37.95 -16.56 7.90
CA LYS A 7 36.71 -16.99 8.56
C LYS A 7 35.55 -16.23 7.93
N ARG A 8 34.69 -16.93 7.20
CA ARG A 8 33.40 -16.41 6.75
C ARG A 8 32.51 -16.24 7.99
N VAL A 9 32.15 -14.99 8.29
CA VAL A 9 31.14 -14.67 9.29
C VAL A 9 29.79 -14.78 8.59
N LEU A 10 28.98 -15.77 8.97
CA LEU A 10 27.59 -15.85 8.55
C LEU A 10 26.82 -14.79 9.34
N ALA A 11 26.40 -13.71 8.68
CA ALA A 11 25.42 -12.79 9.24
C ALA A 11 24.04 -13.41 9.03
N VAL A 12 23.40 -13.82 10.12
CA VAL A 12 22.00 -14.26 10.10
C VAL A 12 21.14 -12.99 10.12
N ALA A 13 20.57 -12.63 8.97
CA ALA A 13 19.59 -11.56 8.88
C ALA A 13 18.29 -12.01 9.57
N LEU A 14 17.87 -11.26 10.58
CA LEU A 14 16.62 -11.48 11.30
C LEU A 14 15.50 -10.88 10.45
N VAL A 15 14.83 -11.70 9.65
CA VAL A 15 13.65 -11.28 8.88
C VAL A 15 12.47 -11.17 9.83
N ALA A 16 11.98 -9.95 10.05
CA ALA A 16 10.77 -9.71 10.83
C ALA A 16 9.56 -10.08 9.96
N LEU A 17 9.04 -11.30 10.13
CA LEU A 17 7.82 -11.76 9.46
C LEU A 17 6.61 -11.26 10.26
N ALA A 18 5.85 -10.31 9.70
CA ALA A 18 4.55 -9.93 10.25
C ALA A 18 3.48 -10.86 9.67
N ALA A 19 2.97 -11.79 10.48
CA ALA A 19 1.94 -12.73 10.07
C ALA A 19 0.54 -12.08 10.15
N CYS A 20 -0.20 -12.09 9.05
CA CYS A 20 -1.61 -11.68 9.06
C CYS A 20 -2.48 -12.83 9.57
N SER A 21 -3.19 -12.60 10.68
CA SER A 21 -4.18 -13.54 11.19
C SER A 21 -5.49 -13.32 10.43
N GLY A 22 -5.76 -14.12 9.40
CA GLY A 22 -7.01 -14.05 8.63
C GLY A 22 -8.20 -14.47 9.48
N GLY A 23 -9.07 -13.52 9.84
CA GLY A 23 -10.44 -13.81 10.24
C GLY A 23 -11.23 -14.19 9.00
N GLY A 24 -11.75 -15.43 8.97
CA GLY A 24 -12.51 -15.95 7.83
C GLY A 24 -13.65 -15.02 7.44
N GLY A 25 -13.59 -14.51 6.22
CA GLY A 25 -14.63 -13.66 5.66
C GLY A 25 -15.94 -14.43 5.60
N LYS A 26 -16.99 -13.92 6.26
CA LYS A 26 -18.34 -14.46 6.12
C LYS A 26 -18.90 -14.00 4.78
N ASP A 27 -19.19 -14.94 3.89
CA ASP A 27 -19.98 -14.69 2.68
C ASP A 27 -21.34 -14.09 3.07
N THR A 28 -21.55 -12.81 2.77
CA THR A 28 -22.85 -12.12 2.93
C THR A 28 -23.70 -12.16 1.66
N THR A 29 -23.35 -13.01 0.68
CA THR A 29 -24.14 -13.20 -0.53
C THR A 29 -25.43 -13.97 -0.22
N GLY A 30 -26.45 -13.24 0.22
CA GLY A 30 -27.85 -13.62 0.05
C GLY A 30 -28.68 -13.68 1.32
N GLN A 31 -29.21 -12.55 1.78
CA GLN A 31 -30.63 -12.46 2.15
C GLN A 31 -31.11 -11.00 2.24
N PRO A 32 -31.99 -10.52 1.34
CA PRO A 32 -32.82 -9.37 1.64
C PRO A 32 -33.97 -9.84 2.54
N ASP A 33 -33.71 -10.01 3.85
CA ASP A 33 -34.82 -10.20 4.79
C ASP A 33 -35.29 -8.85 5.32
N SER A 34 -36.45 -8.47 4.78
CA SER A 34 -37.35 -7.47 5.31
C SER A 34 -37.77 -7.87 6.72
N THR A 35 -37.61 -6.99 7.71
CA THR A 35 -38.71 -6.55 8.58
C THR A 35 -38.24 -5.47 9.56
N ASP A 36 -38.69 -4.25 9.28
CA ASP A 36 -39.45 -3.41 10.22
C ASP A 36 -39.00 -3.43 11.70
N ALA A 37 -38.12 -2.48 12.06
CA ALA A 37 -38.08 -1.92 13.40
C ALA A 37 -37.95 -0.40 13.31
N ARG A 38 -39.09 0.24 13.04
CA ARG A 38 -39.39 1.64 13.33
C ARG A 38 -39.04 1.96 14.79
N LEU A 39 -37.90 2.63 15.02
CA LEU A 39 -37.59 3.30 16.28
C LEU A 39 -37.38 4.80 16.03
N GLU A 40 -38.49 5.51 16.26
CA GLU A 40 -38.64 6.83 16.89
C GLU A 40 -37.56 7.90 16.62
N ASP A 41 -37.90 8.76 15.65
CA ASP A 41 -38.09 10.21 15.82
C ASP A 41 -37.32 10.85 17.00
N GLN A 42 -36.09 11.30 16.72
CA GLN A 42 -35.45 12.33 17.51
C GLN A 42 -35.29 13.59 16.67
N ALA A 43 -36.05 14.60 17.08
CA ALA A 43 -36.08 15.95 16.55
C ALA A 43 -34.68 16.55 16.40
N ALA A 44 -34.33 16.94 15.17
CA ALA A 44 -33.23 17.85 14.92
C ALA A 44 -33.63 19.27 15.34
N PRO A 45 -32.78 20.03 16.06
CA PRO A 45 -33.00 21.44 16.25
C PRO A 45 -32.75 22.19 14.93
N ASP A 46 -33.74 23.04 14.61
CA ASP A 46 -33.77 24.00 13.50
C ASP A 46 -32.53 24.90 13.53
N LEU A 47 -31.55 24.63 12.66
CA LEU A 47 -30.40 25.50 12.45
C LEU A 47 -30.81 26.59 11.45
N VAL A 48 -31.09 27.76 12.02
CA VAL A 48 -31.22 29.05 11.36
C VAL A 48 -30.21 29.21 10.21
N GLN A 49 -30.76 29.32 9.00
CA GLN A 49 -30.02 29.69 7.79
C GLN A 49 -29.64 31.17 7.89
N ASP A 50 -28.40 31.43 8.28
CA ASP A 50 -27.81 32.76 8.15
C ASP A 50 -27.57 33.06 6.66
N LEU A 51 -28.29 34.07 6.20
CA LEU A 51 -28.26 34.63 4.85
C LEU A 51 -26.89 35.28 4.60
N LEU A 52 -26.03 34.62 3.83
CA LEU A 52 -24.82 35.25 3.28
C LEU A 52 -25.22 36.19 2.14
N PRO A 53 -24.75 37.46 2.12
CA PRO A 53 -25.00 38.37 1.02
C PRO A 53 -24.18 38.01 -0.22
N ASP A 54 -24.84 38.04 -1.39
CA ASP A 54 -24.23 37.91 -2.71
C ASP A 54 -23.14 38.98 -2.91
N ALA A 55 -21.90 38.54 -3.08
CA ALA A 55 -20.82 39.40 -3.54
C ALA A 55 -20.83 39.46 -5.08
N PRO A 56 -20.79 40.66 -5.70
CA PRO A 56 -20.64 40.77 -7.15
C PRO A 56 -19.24 40.32 -7.56
N GLY A 57 -19.17 39.32 -8.43
CA GLY A 57 -17.93 38.84 -9.02
C GLY A 57 -17.28 39.90 -9.91
N PRO A 58 -15.94 40.02 -9.90
CA PRO A 58 -15.24 40.93 -10.80
C PRO A 58 -15.22 40.37 -12.23
N ASP A 59 -15.71 41.17 -13.19
CA ASP A 59 -15.51 40.96 -14.62
C ASP A 59 -14.04 41.16 -14.99
N GLY A 60 -13.23 40.12 -14.78
CA GLY A 60 -11.85 40.05 -15.22
C GLY A 60 -11.77 39.65 -16.68
N VAL A 61 -11.54 40.60 -17.57
CA VAL A 61 -11.13 40.34 -18.97
C VAL A 61 -9.76 39.64 -18.93
N PRO A 62 -9.59 38.45 -19.52
CA PRO A 62 -8.30 37.79 -19.55
C PRO A 62 -7.32 38.58 -20.43
N PRO A 63 -6.05 38.75 -20.02
CA PRO A 63 -5.04 39.35 -20.89
C PRO A 63 -4.67 38.37 -22.01
N ASP A 64 -4.71 38.86 -23.25
CA ASP A 64 -4.14 38.19 -24.43
C ASP A 64 -2.64 37.96 -24.21
N GLN A 65 -2.27 36.75 -23.83
CA GLN A 65 -0.88 36.30 -23.85
C GLN A 65 -0.60 35.65 -25.20
N ALA A 66 0.13 36.37 -26.05
CA ALA A 66 0.75 35.79 -27.24
C ALA A 66 1.76 34.72 -26.79
N ALA A 67 1.51 33.48 -27.19
CA ALA A 67 2.42 32.36 -26.96
C ALA A 67 3.74 32.60 -27.71
N PRO A 68 4.91 32.51 -27.05
CA PRO A 68 6.17 32.49 -27.76
C PRO A 68 6.37 31.12 -28.43
N ASP A 69 6.70 31.13 -29.71
CA ASP A 69 7.13 29.96 -30.46
C ASP A 69 8.40 29.38 -29.81
N ALA A 70 8.25 28.26 -29.10
CA ALA A 70 9.37 27.50 -28.58
C ALA A 70 9.92 26.60 -29.70
N PRO A 71 11.24 26.61 -29.98
CA PRO A 71 11.82 25.67 -30.93
C PRO A 71 11.75 24.24 -30.37
N GLU A 72 11.30 23.30 -31.20
CA GLU A 72 11.35 21.86 -30.90
C GLU A 72 12.80 21.45 -30.60
N PRO A 73 13.08 20.83 -29.46
CA PRO A 73 14.38 20.20 -29.23
C PRO A 73 14.45 18.92 -30.08
N ASP A 74 15.48 18.85 -30.92
CA ASP A 74 15.85 17.61 -31.62
C ASP A 74 16.12 16.51 -30.59
N GLY A 75 15.15 15.60 -30.44
CA GLY A 75 15.23 14.46 -29.54
C GLY A 75 16.24 13.45 -30.04
N VAL A 76 17.42 13.44 -29.41
CA VAL A 76 18.34 12.30 -29.51
C VAL A 76 17.83 11.27 -28.51
N GLU A 77 17.13 10.25 -29.00
CA GLU A 77 16.74 9.09 -28.21
C GLU A 77 18.02 8.45 -27.63
N PRO A 78 18.21 8.40 -26.30
CA PRO A 78 19.34 7.70 -25.74
C PRO A 78 19.14 6.20 -25.97
N ASP A 79 20.08 5.59 -26.70
CA ASP A 79 20.17 4.14 -26.86
C ASP A 79 20.08 3.47 -25.48
N GLN A 80 18.93 2.85 -25.22
CA GLN A 80 18.69 2.02 -24.04
C GLN A 80 19.56 0.77 -24.17
N VAL A 81 20.79 0.85 -23.67
CA VAL A 81 21.66 -0.32 -23.52
C VAL A 81 21.02 -1.17 -22.42
N THR A 82 20.22 -2.15 -22.81
CA THR A 82 19.73 -3.18 -21.89
C THR A 82 20.97 -3.95 -21.42
N PRO A 83 21.34 -3.94 -20.13
CA PRO A 83 22.46 -4.74 -19.68
C PRO A 83 22.05 -6.21 -19.80
N ASP A 84 22.66 -6.95 -20.74
CA ASP A 84 22.62 -8.42 -20.80
C ASP A 84 23.42 -9.02 -19.63
N GLY A 85 23.13 -8.58 -18.42
CA GLY A 85 23.60 -9.21 -17.20
C GLY A 85 22.94 -10.58 -17.06
N PRO A 86 23.68 -11.63 -16.64
CA PRO A 86 23.05 -12.90 -16.32
C PRO A 86 21.92 -12.63 -15.33
N ALA A 87 20.73 -13.16 -15.63
CA ALA A 87 19.61 -13.14 -14.69
C ALA A 87 20.15 -13.62 -13.34
N PRO A 88 19.99 -12.84 -12.25
CA PRO A 88 20.47 -13.27 -10.95
C PRO A 88 19.89 -14.66 -10.68
N ASP A 89 20.78 -15.61 -10.36
CA ASP A 89 20.41 -16.99 -10.07
C ASP A 89 19.23 -16.95 -9.10
N ALA A 90 18.07 -17.41 -9.57
CA ALA A 90 16.87 -17.41 -8.76
C ALA A 90 17.17 -18.29 -7.54
N GLU A 91 17.26 -17.66 -6.37
CA GLU A 91 17.25 -18.37 -5.09
C GLU A 91 16.07 -19.34 -5.10
N PRO A 92 16.22 -20.55 -4.54
CA PRO A 92 15.13 -21.52 -4.52
C PRO A 92 13.91 -20.88 -3.86
N ALA A 93 12.76 -21.00 -4.51
CA ALA A 93 11.49 -20.53 -3.97
C ALA A 93 11.30 -21.08 -2.55
N ASP A 94 10.73 -20.25 -1.67
CA ASP A 94 10.48 -20.60 -0.27
C ASP A 94 9.39 -21.70 -0.14
N ASP A 95 9.03 -22.02 1.11
CA ASP A 95 7.98 -23.00 1.43
C ASP A 95 6.60 -22.64 0.82
N PHE A 96 6.38 -21.38 0.41
CA PHE A 96 5.16 -20.89 -0.22
C PHE A 96 5.26 -20.87 -1.75
N GLY A 97 6.43 -21.09 -2.34
CA GLY A 97 6.63 -21.15 -3.78
C GLY A 97 6.83 -19.79 -4.45
N PHE A 98 6.95 -18.70 -3.70
CA PHE A 98 7.38 -17.40 -4.21
C PHE A 98 8.78 -17.04 -3.69
N ASN A 99 9.36 -15.95 -4.20
CA ASN A 99 10.64 -15.43 -3.72
C ASN A 99 10.36 -14.26 -2.78
N ILE A 100 10.54 -14.46 -1.47
CA ILE A 100 10.54 -13.37 -0.49
C ILE A 100 11.84 -12.57 -0.64
N ARG A 101 11.73 -11.26 -0.88
CA ARG A 101 12.91 -10.38 -0.88
C ARG A 101 13.42 -10.15 0.53
N VAL A 102 14.69 -9.81 0.65
CA VAL A 102 15.25 -9.29 1.91
C VAL A 102 14.85 -7.81 2.04
N PRO A 103 14.15 -7.40 3.12
CA PRO A 103 13.81 -6.01 3.35
C PRO A 103 15.05 -5.09 3.30
N GLN A 104 14.93 -3.98 2.58
CA GLN A 104 15.94 -2.92 2.49
C GLN A 104 15.47 -1.69 3.27
N ASN A 105 16.42 -0.85 3.68
CA ASN A 105 16.14 0.48 4.21
C ASN A 105 16.14 1.49 3.08
N HIS A 106 15.23 2.47 3.17
CA HIS A 106 15.08 3.55 2.21
C HIS A 106 15.14 4.88 2.94
N SER A 107 15.89 5.82 2.38
CA SER A 107 15.89 7.22 2.79
C SER A 107 14.74 7.94 2.09
N ILE A 108 13.66 8.19 2.81
CA ILE A 108 12.48 8.90 2.31
C ILE A 108 12.41 10.32 2.88
N THR A 109 11.89 11.27 2.10
CA THR A 109 11.52 12.60 2.59
C THR A 109 10.07 12.56 3.07
N CYS A 110 9.74 13.30 4.12
CA CYS A 110 8.33 13.50 4.47
C CYS A 110 7.82 14.84 3.91
N SER A 111 6.52 14.92 3.70
CA SER A 111 5.78 16.15 3.41
C SER A 111 5.01 16.64 4.65
N ASN A 112 4.51 17.88 4.60
CA ASN A 112 3.66 18.48 5.62
C ASN A 112 4.29 18.68 7.01
N TYR A 113 5.59 18.97 7.08
CA TYR A 113 6.25 19.31 8.34
C TYR A 113 5.61 20.55 9.01
N PRO A 114 5.36 20.52 10.33
CA PRO A 114 4.99 21.71 11.07
C PRO A 114 6.10 22.77 10.99
N PRO A 115 5.78 24.08 10.98
CA PRO A 115 6.79 25.13 10.93
C PRO A 115 7.84 24.98 12.04
N GLY A 116 9.12 24.98 11.66
CA GLY A 116 10.24 24.86 12.59
C GLY A 116 10.75 23.42 12.82
N PHE A 117 10.18 22.42 12.13
CA PHE A 117 10.73 21.07 12.10
C PHE A 117 11.73 20.89 10.95
N PRO A 118 12.82 20.13 11.16
CA PRO A 118 13.78 19.83 10.10
C PRO A 118 13.18 18.83 9.10
N GLU A 119 13.39 19.09 7.81
CA GLU A 119 12.98 18.23 6.69
C GLU A 119 14.01 17.12 6.41
N ASP A 120 14.66 16.61 7.46
CA ASP A 120 15.70 15.60 7.32
C ASP A 120 15.10 14.29 6.81
N PRO A 121 15.72 13.63 5.81
CA PRO A 121 15.28 12.32 5.34
C PRO A 121 15.21 11.31 6.49
N MET A 122 14.17 10.49 6.45
CA MET A 122 13.94 9.42 7.40
C MET A 122 14.30 8.08 6.78
N GLU A 123 14.92 7.20 7.57
CA GLU A 123 15.16 5.82 7.17
C GLU A 123 13.95 4.97 7.51
N GLN A 124 13.30 4.41 6.48
CA GLN A 124 12.19 3.48 6.65
C GLN A 124 12.49 2.18 5.91
N ALA A 125 12.27 1.05 6.58
CA ALA A 125 12.42 -0.26 5.98
C ALA A 125 11.23 -0.62 5.09
N ASP A 126 11.47 -1.48 4.12
CA ASP A 126 10.44 -2.28 3.46
C ASP A 126 9.53 -2.98 4.48
N VAL A 127 8.22 -2.99 4.23
CA VAL A 127 7.21 -3.63 5.07
C VAL A 127 6.49 -4.68 4.23
N ASP A 128 7.10 -5.84 4.13
CA ASP A 128 6.54 -6.94 3.37
C ASP A 128 5.55 -7.77 4.19
N TRP A 129 4.48 -8.22 3.55
CA TRP A 129 3.37 -8.93 4.20
C TRP A 129 3.29 -10.36 3.72
N ILE A 130 3.21 -11.32 4.63
CA ILE A 130 2.82 -12.69 4.34
C ILE A 130 1.55 -13.02 5.14
N CYS A 131 0.45 -13.19 4.42
CA CYS A 131 -0.86 -13.42 5.01
C CYS A 131 -1.37 -14.81 4.64
N THR A 132 -1.99 -15.52 5.58
CA THR A 132 -2.82 -16.68 5.21
C THR A 132 -4.09 -16.19 4.54
N PHE A 133 -4.42 -16.79 3.39
CA PHE A 133 -5.67 -16.54 2.68
C PHE A 133 -6.64 -17.69 2.94
N ASP A 134 -7.83 -17.35 3.41
CA ASP A 134 -8.92 -18.30 3.64
C ASP A 134 -10.25 -17.67 3.23
N HIS A 135 -10.82 -18.14 2.11
CA HIS A 135 -12.09 -17.66 1.57
C HIS A 135 -12.83 -18.78 0.83
N GLY A 136 -13.92 -19.27 1.42
CA GLY A 136 -14.67 -20.42 0.88
C GLY A 136 -13.82 -21.70 0.91
N ASP A 137 -13.72 -22.39 -0.23
CA ASP A 137 -12.87 -23.58 -0.40
C ASP A 137 -11.42 -23.23 -0.84
N GLN A 138 -11.08 -21.93 -0.89
CA GLN A 138 -9.78 -21.46 -1.35
C GLN A 138 -8.89 -21.14 -0.15
N HIS A 139 -7.77 -21.87 -0.05
CA HIS A 139 -6.77 -21.70 1.00
C HIS A 139 -5.39 -21.46 0.37
N GLY A 140 -4.64 -20.51 0.92
CA GLY A 140 -3.34 -20.16 0.36
C GLY A 140 -2.54 -19.20 1.22
N HIS A 141 -1.49 -18.66 0.62
CA HIS A 141 -0.67 -17.62 1.22
C HIS A 141 -0.53 -16.46 0.24
N ILE A 142 -0.71 -15.25 0.75
CA ILE A 142 -0.47 -14.00 0.04
C ILE A 142 0.88 -13.46 0.45
N TYR A 143 1.64 -12.97 -0.51
CA TYR A 143 2.84 -12.17 -0.28
C TYR A 143 2.70 -10.83 -0.98
N VAL A 144 2.86 -9.72 -0.27
CA VAL A 144 2.88 -8.37 -0.86
C VAL A 144 4.14 -7.65 -0.43
N GLN A 145 4.84 -7.09 -1.41
CA GLN A 145 5.99 -6.23 -1.20
C GLN A 145 5.51 -4.81 -0.99
N SER A 146 5.85 -4.16 0.12
CA SER A 146 5.53 -2.74 0.32
C SER A 146 6.80 -1.96 0.55
N THR A 147 7.11 -1.05 -0.37
CA THR A 147 8.30 -0.22 -0.37
C THR A 147 7.91 1.20 0.04
N PRO A 148 8.50 1.77 1.11
CA PRO A 148 8.24 3.16 1.46
C PRO A 148 8.80 4.08 0.38
N VAL A 149 7.97 4.98 -0.15
CA VAL A 149 8.36 5.91 -1.21
C VAL A 149 8.29 7.36 -0.78
N ASP A 150 7.45 7.65 0.22
CA ASP A 150 7.21 8.99 0.73
C ASP A 150 6.69 8.88 2.17
N CYS A 151 6.52 10.00 2.86
CA CYS A 151 5.96 10.07 4.19
C CYS A 151 5.16 11.36 4.36
N GLU A 152 4.17 11.35 5.24
CA GLU A 152 3.44 12.55 5.64
C GLU A 152 3.55 12.77 7.15
N VAL A 153 3.92 13.98 7.57
CA VAL A 153 3.92 14.36 8.98
C VAL A 153 2.55 14.93 9.38
N LYS A 154 1.85 14.21 10.26
CA LYS A 154 0.62 14.71 10.93
C LYS A 154 0.85 14.76 12.44
N MET A 155 0.27 13.83 13.19
CA MET A 155 0.58 13.59 14.62
C MET A 155 1.80 12.68 14.82
N GLY A 156 2.48 12.35 13.72
CA GLY A 156 3.63 11.46 13.58
C GLY A 156 3.96 11.31 12.10
N ALA A 157 5.12 10.73 11.79
CA ALA A 157 5.49 10.35 10.43
C ALA A 157 4.66 9.14 10.00
N ILE A 158 3.90 9.28 8.92
CA ILE A 158 3.07 8.23 8.33
C ILE A 158 3.69 7.84 7.01
N GLY A 159 4.19 6.61 6.89
CA GLY A 159 4.78 6.11 5.65
C GLY A 159 3.74 5.97 4.54
N ILE A 160 4.12 6.36 3.33
CA ILE A 160 3.39 6.13 2.08
C ILE A 160 4.17 5.05 1.33
N PHE A 161 3.47 4.01 0.92
CA PHE A 161 4.07 2.81 0.35
C PHE A 161 3.58 2.56 -1.07
N GLU A 162 4.50 2.12 -1.93
CA GLU A 162 4.18 1.48 -3.20
C GLU A 162 4.26 -0.03 -3.05
N CYS A 163 3.38 -0.74 -3.75
CA CYS A 163 3.37 -2.20 -3.79
C CYS A 163 3.79 -2.71 -5.18
N PRO A 164 5.10 -2.83 -5.47
CA PRO A 164 5.58 -3.20 -6.81
C PRO A 164 5.19 -4.62 -7.20
N ALA A 165 4.92 -5.50 -6.23
CA ALA A 165 4.54 -6.88 -6.47
C ALA A 165 3.65 -7.45 -5.38
N GLY A 166 2.75 -8.34 -5.79
CA GLY A 166 1.96 -9.19 -4.91
C GLY A 166 1.77 -10.56 -5.55
N TYR A 167 1.71 -11.61 -4.73
CA TYR A 167 1.62 -13.00 -5.15
C TYR A 167 0.63 -13.77 -4.28
N MET A 168 -0.09 -14.70 -4.88
CA MET A 168 -0.94 -15.69 -4.22
C MET A 168 -0.36 -17.08 -4.48
N SER A 169 -0.13 -17.86 -3.43
CA SER A 169 0.21 -19.28 -3.52
C SER A 169 -0.97 -20.14 -3.08
N GLN A 170 -1.48 -20.97 -3.98
CA GLN A 170 -2.54 -21.93 -3.71
C GLN A 170 -2.19 -23.27 -4.36
N ASP A 171 -2.23 -24.36 -3.58
CA ASP A 171 -1.96 -25.72 -4.06
C ASP A 171 -0.63 -25.87 -4.83
N GLY A 172 0.40 -25.15 -4.38
CA GLY A 172 1.73 -25.14 -5.00
C GLY A 172 1.81 -24.37 -6.33
N LYS A 173 0.76 -23.65 -6.72
CA LYS A 173 0.77 -22.71 -7.84
C LYS A 173 0.85 -21.28 -7.32
N VAL A 174 1.73 -20.50 -7.94
CA VAL A 174 1.87 -19.07 -7.64
C VAL A 174 1.30 -18.23 -8.78
N GLU A 175 0.41 -17.31 -8.43
CA GLU A 175 -0.20 -16.34 -9.31
C GLU A 175 0.13 -14.92 -8.86
N LYS A 176 0.23 -13.98 -9.81
CA LYS A 176 0.44 -12.56 -9.48
C LYS A 176 -0.89 -11.94 -9.06
N LEU A 177 -0.88 -11.19 -7.96
CA LEU A 177 -2.00 -10.35 -7.56
C LEU A 177 -2.09 -9.12 -8.47
N LEU A 178 -3.32 -8.66 -8.70
CA LEU A 178 -3.58 -7.43 -9.42
C LEU A 178 -3.80 -6.29 -8.42
N ASN A 179 -3.34 -5.08 -8.77
CA ASN A 179 -3.52 -3.87 -7.97
C ASN A 179 -3.24 -4.02 -6.45
N PRO A 180 -2.13 -4.65 -6.02
CA PRO A 180 -1.82 -4.71 -4.61
C PRO A 180 -1.61 -3.29 -4.06
N THR A 181 -2.18 -2.97 -2.91
CA THR A 181 -1.93 -1.71 -2.20
C THR A 181 -1.76 -2.00 -0.71
N TYR A 182 -0.98 -1.16 -0.03
CA TYR A 182 -0.78 -1.23 1.41
C TYR A 182 -0.94 0.17 2.01
N ASN A 183 -1.74 0.26 3.06
CA ASN A 183 -1.98 1.50 3.78
C ASN A 183 -1.54 1.32 5.23
N TRP A 184 -0.60 2.15 5.69
CA TRP A 184 -0.03 2.08 7.04
C TRP A 184 -1.03 2.38 8.18
N GLY A 185 -2.23 2.88 7.89
CA GLY A 185 -3.23 3.13 8.94
C GLY A 185 -2.91 4.29 9.87
N GLY A 186 -2.01 5.19 9.45
CA GLY A 186 -1.61 6.39 10.19
C GLY A 186 -0.87 6.10 11.49
N GLY A 187 -0.91 7.05 12.44
CA GLY A 187 -0.16 6.96 13.70
C GLY A 187 -0.63 5.89 14.69
N HIS A 188 -1.74 5.22 14.39
CA HIS A 188 -2.28 4.12 15.20
C HIS A 188 -2.03 2.74 14.59
N ASN A 189 -1.37 2.66 13.43
CA ASN A 189 -1.11 1.43 12.69
C ASN A 189 -2.37 0.57 12.53
N ASN A 190 -3.49 1.19 12.15
CA ASN A 190 -4.69 0.46 11.74
C ASN A 190 -4.60 0.20 10.24
N ASP A 191 -3.57 -0.55 9.87
CA ASP A 191 -3.17 -0.75 8.49
C ASP A 191 -4.06 -1.74 7.76
N PHE A 192 -4.02 -1.69 6.43
CA PHE A 192 -4.71 -2.65 5.60
C PHE A 192 -3.94 -2.94 4.32
N LEU A 193 -4.19 -4.13 3.80
CA LEU A 193 -3.71 -4.62 2.51
C LEU A 193 -4.90 -4.86 1.59
N GLU A 194 -4.86 -4.33 0.38
CA GLU A 194 -5.88 -4.61 -0.65
C GLU A 194 -5.24 -5.21 -1.90
N PHE A 195 -6.01 -6.02 -2.62
CA PHE A 195 -5.60 -6.57 -3.91
C PHE A 195 -6.81 -7.13 -4.68
N ASP A 196 -6.65 -7.29 -5.99
CA ASP A 196 -7.60 -7.97 -6.85
C ASP A 196 -7.08 -9.37 -7.23
N TRP A 197 -7.94 -10.37 -7.12
CA TRP A 197 -7.65 -11.75 -7.53
C TRP A 197 -8.90 -12.46 -8.01
N GLN A 198 -8.79 -13.20 -9.13
CA GLN A 198 -9.91 -13.89 -9.79
C GLN A 198 -11.15 -12.99 -10.05
N GLY A 199 -10.92 -11.70 -10.31
CA GLY A 199 -12.00 -10.72 -10.57
C GLY A 199 -12.74 -10.25 -9.33
N LYS A 200 -12.24 -10.54 -8.12
CA LYS A 200 -12.75 -10.06 -6.84
C LYS A 200 -11.73 -9.12 -6.20
N HIS A 201 -12.24 -8.14 -5.45
CA HIS A 201 -11.44 -7.24 -4.61
C HIS A 201 -11.42 -7.77 -3.18
N TYR A 202 -10.23 -7.80 -2.56
CA TYR A 202 -10.03 -8.27 -1.20
C TYR A 202 -9.36 -7.20 -0.37
N LYS A 203 -9.82 -7.04 0.87
CA LYS A 203 -9.25 -6.11 1.85
C LYS A 203 -9.00 -6.79 3.19
N TYR A 204 -7.73 -6.78 3.61
CA TYR A 204 -7.25 -7.38 4.85
C TYR A 204 -6.87 -6.25 5.80
N TYR A 205 -7.59 -6.13 6.92
CA TYR A 205 -7.26 -5.19 7.97
C TYR A 205 -6.29 -5.83 8.97
N HIS A 206 -5.25 -5.08 9.36
CA HIS A 206 -4.48 -5.35 10.56
C HIS A 206 -4.98 -4.45 11.68
N SER A 207 -5.60 -5.06 12.68
CA SER A 207 -5.87 -4.38 13.95
C SER A 207 -4.83 -4.84 14.97
N SER A 208 -4.09 -3.89 15.55
CA SER A 208 -3.23 -4.13 16.72
C SER A 208 -4.00 -4.62 17.95
N PHE A 209 -5.34 -4.49 17.92
CA PHE A 209 -6.25 -5.13 18.87
C PHE A 209 -6.85 -6.34 18.15
N GLY A 210 -6.27 -7.51 18.42
CA GLY A 210 -6.38 -8.74 17.64
C GLY A 210 -7.76 -9.08 17.06
N PHE A 211 -7.69 -9.83 15.95
CA PHE A 211 -8.76 -10.24 15.03
C PHE A 211 -8.97 -9.25 13.87
N GLY A 212 -8.19 -9.45 12.80
CA GLY A 212 -8.45 -8.83 11.50
C GLY A 212 -9.56 -9.61 10.80
N ASP A 213 -10.78 -9.11 10.87
CA ASP A 213 -11.89 -9.62 10.06
C ASP A 213 -11.68 -9.13 8.62
N GLY A 214 -11.53 -10.07 7.67
CA GLY A 214 -11.50 -9.72 6.24
C GLY A 214 -12.89 -9.27 5.77
N GLU A 215 -12.98 -8.09 5.19
CA GLU A 215 -14.21 -7.59 4.57
C GLU A 215 -14.08 -7.72 3.04
N THR A 216 -15.08 -8.35 2.42
CA THR A 216 -15.18 -8.47 0.96
C THR A 216 -16.26 -7.52 0.48
N ASP A 217 -15.89 -6.49 -0.28
CA ASP A 217 -16.87 -5.64 -0.96
C ASP A 217 -17.38 -6.38 -2.20
N GLY A 218 -18.68 -6.65 -2.24
CA GLY A 218 -19.34 -7.29 -3.37
C GLY A 218 -19.32 -6.38 -4.60
N ALA A 219 -18.86 -6.93 -5.74
CA ALA A 219 -18.91 -6.31 -7.06
C ALA A 219 -20.34 -6.16 -7.60
#